data_AF-A1BMH4-F1
#
_entry.id   AF-A1BMH4-F1
#
_cell.length_a   1.000
_cell.length_b   1.000
_cell.length_c   1.000
_cell.angle_alpha   90.00
_cell.angle_beta   90.00
_cell.angle_gamma   90.00
#
_symmetry.space_group_name_H-M   'P 1'
#
loop_
_entity.id
_entity.type
_entity.pdbx_description
1 polymer ?
#
loop_
_entity_poly.entity_id
_entity_poly.type
_entity_poly.pdbx_seq_one_letter_code
_entity_poly.pdbx_strand_id
1 'polypeptide(L)'
;ETCALDVVGARLIRDIRPGEIVRVDDSGYRIESYTDHTQLAICSMEFIYFARPDSNIYGVNVHSARKRMGARLAMESPVDADMVIGVPNSSLSAASGYAEASGLPNEMGLIKNQYVARTFIQPSQELREQGVRMKLAAVRGVVAGKRV
;
A
#
# COMPACT_ATOMS: atom_id res chain seq x y z
N GLU A 1 -8.14 -11.06 1.77
CA GLU A 1 -7.25 -10.49 2.81
C GLU A 1 -8.00 -10.41 4.14
N THR A 2 -7.30 -10.25 5.27
CA THR A 2 -7.93 -10.23 6.61
C THR A 2 -8.93 -9.09 6.78
N CYS A 3 -8.76 -7.96 6.10
CA CYS A 3 -9.71 -6.84 6.14
C CYS A 3 -11.14 -7.24 5.74
N ALA A 4 -11.30 -8.29 4.91
CA ALA A 4 -12.63 -8.78 4.55
C ALA A 4 -13.31 -9.48 5.74
N LEU A 5 -12.53 -10.15 6.59
CA LEU A 5 -13.04 -10.79 7.81
C LEU A 5 -13.54 -9.73 8.79
N ASP A 6 -12.78 -8.65 8.97
CA ASP A 6 -13.14 -7.54 9.85
C ASP A 6 -14.47 -6.90 9.41
N VAL A 7 -14.65 -6.69 8.10
CA VAL A 7 -15.89 -6.10 7.53
C VAL A 7 -17.12 -6.95 7.82
N VAL A 8 -16.99 -8.29 7.83
CA VAL A 8 -18.13 -9.21 8.08
C VAL A 8 -18.23 -9.67 9.53
N GLY A 9 -17.38 -9.15 10.43
CA GLY A 9 -17.34 -9.54 11.84
C GLY A 9 -16.81 -10.96 12.08
N ALA A 10 -16.06 -11.53 11.13
CA ALA A 10 -15.45 -12.83 11.28
C ALA A 10 -14.12 -12.74 12.04
N ARG A 11 -13.82 -13.76 12.85
CA ARG A 11 -12.54 -13.88 13.56
C ARG A 11 -11.48 -14.51 12.65
N LEU A 12 -10.34 -13.83 12.48
CA LEU A 12 -9.16 -14.45 11.88
C LEU A 12 -8.65 -15.60 12.76
N ILE A 13 -8.56 -16.80 12.19
CA ILE A 13 -8.03 -17.98 12.89
C ILE A 13 -6.54 -18.15 12.60
N ARG A 14 -6.15 -18.19 11.32
CA ARG A 14 -4.75 -18.29 10.86
C ARG A 14 -4.65 -18.08 9.36
N ASP A 15 -3.44 -17.79 8.89
CA ASP A 15 -3.08 -17.93 7.47
C ASP A 15 -3.04 -19.42 7.06
N ILE A 16 -3.38 -19.69 5.81
CA ILE A 16 -3.23 -21.02 5.19
C ILE A 16 -1.79 -21.16 4.69
N ARG A 17 -1.10 -22.20 5.14
CA ARG A 17 0.30 -22.43 4.80
C ARG A 17 0.41 -22.98 3.38
N PRO A 18 1.55 -22.76 2.70
CA PRO A 18 1.85 -23.44 1.45
C PRO A 18 1.63 -24.95 1.60
N GLY A 19 1.02 -25.59 0.60
CA GLY A 19 0.74 -27.02 0.64
C GLY A 19 -0.54 -27.43 1.38
N GLU A 20 -1.23 -26.51 2.05
CA GLU A 20 -2.48 -26.83 2.77
C GLU A 20 -3.74 -26.65 1.90
N ILE A 21 -4.72 -27.51 2.18
CA ILE A 21 -6.09 -27.47 1.65
C ILE A 21 -7.05 -27.33 2.82
N VAL A 22 -8.02 -26.42 2.70
CA VAL A 22 -9.13 -26.31 3.65
C VAL A 22 -10.36 -26.97 3.05
N ARG A 23 -10.91 -27.98 3.73
CA ARG A 23 -12.22 -28.58 3.42
C ARG A 23 -13.24 -28.07 4.43
N VAL A 24 -14.39 -27.61 3.96
CA VAL A 24 -15.50 -27.13 4.79
C VAL A 24 -16.76 -27.88 4.40
N ASP A 25 -17.47 -28.41 5.39
CA ASP A 25 -18.75 -29.11 5.25
C ASP A 25 -19.68 -28.82 6.45
N ASP A 26 -20.85 -29.46 6.49
CA ASP A 26 -21.84 -29.25 7.55
C ASP A 26 -21.35 -29.65 8.95
N SER A 27 -20.27 -30.43 9.06
CA SER A 27 -19.65 -30.83 10.33
C SER A 27 -18.55 -29.88 10.81
N GLY A 28 -18.16 -28.90 10.00
CA GLY A 28 -17.13 -27.90 10.31
C GLY A 28 -16.07 -27.79 9.22
N TYR A 29 -14.83 -27.49 9.62
CA TYR A 29 -13.70 -27.43 8.70
C TYR A 29 -12.56 -28.34 9.13
N ARG A 30 -11.82 -28.84 8.14
CA ARG A 30 -10.57 -29.59 8.32
C ARG A 30 -9.49 -28.98 7.43
N ILE A 31 -8.24 -29.12 7.87
CA ILE A 31 -7.08 -28.65 7.10
C ILE A 31 -6.15 -29.84 6.90
N GLU A 32 -5.80 -30.09 5.65
CA GLU A 32 -4.98 -31.22 5.21
C GLU A 32 -3.82 -30.70 4.37
N SER A 33 -2.63 -31.30 4.51
CA SER A 33 -1.53 -31.04 3.59
C SER A 33 -1.67 -31.93 2.36
N TYR A 34 -1.60 -31.35 1.16
CA TYR A 34 -1.49 -32.12 -0.09
C TYR A 34 -0.02 -32.40 -0.45
N THR A 35 0.91 -31.62 0.08
CA THR A 35 2.35 -31.80 -0.04
C THR A 35 3.07 -31.13 1.12
N ASP A 36 4.14 -31.74 1.59
CA ASP A 36 5.07 -31.14 2.57
C ASP A 36 6.30 -30.52 1.89
N HIS A 37 6.47 -30.75 0.57
CA HIS A 37 7.51 -30.12 -0.24
C HIS A 37 7.11 -28.68 -0.57
N THR A 38 7.33 -27.78 0.39
CA THR A 38 6.83 -26.41 0.32
C THR A 38 7.88 -25.38 0.73
N GLN A 39 7.67 -24.15 0.25
CA GLN A 39 8.42 -22.97 0.68
C GLN A 39 7.45 -21.82 0.89
N LEU A 40 7.57 -21.13 2.03
CA LEU A 40 6.84 -19.89 2.26
C LEU A 40 7.50 -18.75 1.48
N ALA A 41 6.94 -18.45 0.31
CA ALA A 41 7.37 -17.35 -0.55
C ALA A 41 6.19 -16.41 -0.82
N ILE A 42 6.02 -15.42 0.06
CA ILE A 42 4.98 -14.40 -0.10
C ILE A 42 5.42 -13.37 -1.12
N CYS A 43 4.48 -12.99 -1.99
CA CYS A 43 4.71 -11.94 -2.98
C CYS A 43 5.05 -10.61 -2.28
N SER A 44 6.27 -10.12 -2.47
CA SER A 44 6.70 -8.84 -1.89
C SER A 44 5.81 -7.67 -2.30
N MET A 45 5.21 -7.73 -3.50
CA MET A 45 4.31 -6.68 -3.99
C MET A 45 3.00 -6.59 -3.21
N GLU A 46 2.60 -7.61 -2.46
CA GLU A 46 1.47 -7.51 -1.52
C GLU A 46 1.78 -6.48 -0.43
N PHE A 47 2.97 -6.59 0.18
CA PHE A 47 3.41 -5.61 1.17
C PHE A 47 3.71 -4.25 0.56
N ILE A 48 4.27 -4.19 -0.66
CA ILE A 48 4.66 -2.91 -1.29
C ILE A 48 3.43 -2.14 -1.80
N TYR A 49 2.45 -2.79 -2.42
CA TYR A 49 1.42 -2.08 -3.19
C TYR A 49 0.02 -2.71 -3.17
N PHE A 50 -0.12 -4.02 -3.42
CA PHE A 50 -1.43 -4.62 -3.73
C PHE A 50 -2.37 -4.72 -2.54
N ALA A 51 -1.90 -5.26 -1.42
CA ALA A 51 -2.75 -5.47 -0.26
C ALA A 51 -3.22 -4.15 0.34
N ARG A 52 -4.40 -4.19 0.96
CA ARG A 52 -4.90 -3.04 1.70
C ARG A 52 -4.07 -2.81 2.97
N PRO A 53 -3.84 -1.54 3.36
CA PRO A 53 -3.01 -1.21 4.52
C PRO A 53 -3.58 -1.72 5.86
N ASP A 54 -4.89 -1.96 5.93
CA ASP A 54 -5.59 -2.51 7.10
C ASP A 54 -5.59 -4.04 7.15
N SER A 55 -4.99 -4.72 6.17
CA SER A 55 -4.81 -6.17 6.20
C SER A 55 -3.55 -6.59 6.96
N ASN A 56 -3.60 -7.81 7.50
CA ASN A 56 -2.46 -8.54 8.04
C ASN A 56 -2.15 -9.71 7.10
N ILE A 57 -0.87 -9.92 6.82
CA ILE A 57 -0.37 -11.04 6.02
C ILE A 57 0.64 -11.77 6.89
N TYR A 58 0.36 -13.02 7.27
CA TYR A 58 1.22 -13.79 8.17
C TYR A 58 1.56 -13.05 9.48
N GLY A 59 0.55 -12.43 10.08
CA GLY A 59 0.69 -11.62 11.30
C GLY A 59 1.37 -10.26 11.13
N VAL A 60 1.78 -9.90 9.91
CA VAL A 60 2.40 -8.60 9.63
C VAL A 60 1.36 -7.65 9.05
N ASN A 61 1.05 -6.58 9.77
CA ASN A 61 0.20 -5.51 9.26
C ASN A 61 0.86 -4.78 8.08
N VAL A 62 0.10 -4.58 6.99
CA VAL A 62 0.59 -4.01 5.73
C VAL A 62 0.97 -2.53 5.89
N HIS A 63 0.15 -1.71 6.56
CA HIS A 63 0.50 -0.31 6.86
C HIS A 63 1.84 -0.21 7.61
N SER A 64 1.98 -1.01 8.66
CA SER A 64 3.18 -1.05 9.49
C SER A 64 4.42 -1.49 8.70
N ALA A 65 4.28 -2.48 7.82
CA ALA A 65 5.36 -2.91 6.94
C ALA A 65 5.80 -1.77 6.00
N ARG A 66 4.86 -1.10 5.34
CA ARG A 66 5.15 0.04 4.45
C ARG A 66 5.79 1.21 5.20
N LYS A 67 5.35 1.48 6.43
CA LYS A 67 5.94 2.50 7.30
C LYS A 67 7.40 2.18 7.63
N ARG A 68 7.71 0.92 7.98
CA ARG A 68 9.10 0.48 8.18
C ARG A 68 9.94 0.59 6.91
N MET A 69 9.38 0.28 5.74
CA MET A 69 10.08 0.47 4.46
C MET A 69 10.43 1.95 4.22
N GLY A 70 9.50 2.85 4.50
CA GLY A 70 9.74 4.30 4.42
C GLY A 70 10.84 4.79 5.36
N ALA A 71 10.79 4.34 6.63
CA ALA A 71 11.84 4.66 7.59
C ALA A 71 13.21 4.11 7.16
N ARG A 72 13.24 2.91 6.57
CA ARG A 72 14.45 2.33 6.02
C ARG A 72 15.01 3.14 4.85
N LEU A 73 14.13 3.60 3.97
CA LEU A 73 14.50 4.46 2.84
C LEU A 73 15.10 5.79 3.30
N ALA A 74 14.59 6.40 4.38
CA ALA A 74 15.17 7.62 4.94
C ALA A 74 16.61 7.41 5.46
N MET A 75 16.92 6.22 5.99
CA MET A 75 18.28 5.88 6.41
C MET A 75 19.22 5.57 5.24
N GLU A 76 18.71 4.92 4.18
CA GLU A 76 19.51 4.54 3.01
C GLU A 76 19.72 5.70 2.04
N SER A 77 18.76 6.63 1.95
CA SER A 77 18.78 7.76 1.05
C SER A 77 18.12 8.99 1.70
N PRO A 78 18.81 9.63 2.66
CA PRO A 78 18.34 10.87 3.27
C PRO A 78 18.41 12.03 2.27
N VAL A 79 17.49 12.99 2.39
CA VAL A 79 17.47 14.20 1.59
C VAL A 79 17.30 15.44 2.46
N ASP A 80 17.89 16.55 2.03
CA ASP A 80 17.62 17.86 2.61
C ASP A 80 16.43 18.50 1.88
N ALA A 81 15.26 18.41 2.50
CA ALA A 81 13.98 18.86 1.98
C ALA A 81 13.21 19.59 3.08
N ASP A 82 12.11 20.25 2.71
CA ASP A 82 11.30 21.01 3.66
C ASP A 82 10.12 20.21 4.20
N MET A 83 9.72 19.13 3.49
CA MET A 83 8.61 18.24 3.84
C MET A 83 8.68 16.93 3.04
N VAL A 84 7.84 15.98 3.43
CA VAL A 84 7.61 14.73 2.72
C VAL A 84 6.16 14.68 2.27
N ILE A 85 5.93 14.29 1.02
CA ILE A 85 4.58 14.16 0.45
C ILE A 85 4.41 12.77 -0.14
N GLY A 86 3.45 12.02 0.40
CA GLY A 86 3.01 10.76 -0.19
C GLY A 86 2.15 10.97 -1.44
N VAL A 87 2.31 10.11 -2.44
CA VAL A 87 1.38 10.00 -3.57
C VAL A 87 0.11 9.30 -3.07
N PRO A 88 -1.07 9.92 -3.18
CA PRO A 88 -2.25 9.39 -2.56
C PRO A 88 -2.66 7.98 -2.99
N ASN A 89 -3.13 7.31 -1.96
CA ASN A 89 -3.51 5.92 -1.72
C ASN A 89 -2.35 4.91 -1.71
N SER A 90 -1.34 5.04 -2.56
CA SER A 90 -0.31 4.00 -2.68
C SER A 90 0.84 4.16 -1.69
N SER A 91 1.38 5.37 -1.51
CA SER A 91 2.63 5.56 -0.75
C SER A 91 2.46 6.29 0.58
N LEU A 92 1.23 6.60 1.00
CA LEU A 92 0.95 7.36 2.24
C LEU A 92 1.62 6.76 3.49
N SER A 93 1.61 5.42 3.62
CA SER A 93 2.22 4.73 4.76
C SER A 93 3.75 4.82 4.73
N ALA A 94 4.35 4.66 3.56
CA ALA A 94 5.80 4.77 3.39
C ALA A 94 6.28 6.21 3.56
N ALA A 95 5.56 7.19 3.04
CA ALA A 95 5.84 8.61 3.23
C ALA A 95 5.79 9.01 4.71
N SER A 96 4.78 8.55 5.46
CA SER A 96 4.71 8.75 6.91
C SER A 96 5.93 8.16 7.63
N GLY A 97 6.37 6.95 7.26
CA GLY A 97 7.56 6.34 7.84
C GLY A 97 8.86 7.09 7.50
N TYR A 98 8.99 7.56 6.26
CA TYR A 98 10.14 8.35 5.83
C TYR A 98 10.19 9.68 6.58
N ALA A 99 9.06 10.39 6.68
CA ALA A 99 8.93 11.67 7.37
C ALA A 99 9.32 11.57 8.85
N GLU A 100 8.78 10.58 9.56
CA GLU A 100 9.11 10.33 10.97
C GLU A 100 10.59 10.03 11.17
N ALA A 101 11.18 9.18 10.31
CA ALA A 101 12.60 8.81 10.42
C ALA A 101 13.56 9.95 10.04
N SER A 102 13.15 10.85 9.14
CA SER A 102 13.93 12.01 8.69
C SER A 102 13.70 13.28 9.52
N GLY A 103 12.70 13.28 10.41
CA GLY A 103 12.33 14.47 11.19
C GLY A 103 11.67 15.57 10.36
N LEU A 104 11.15 15.23 9.17
CA LEU A 104 10.49 16.15 8.27
C LEU A 104 8.97 16.13 8.47
N PRO A 105 8.25 17.25 8.27
CA PRO A 105 6.80 17.26 8.29
C PRO A 105 6.22 16.42 7.14
N ASN A 106 5.19 15.63 7.43
CA ASN A 106 4.42 14.88 6.44
C ASN A 106 3.18 15.68 6.04
N GLU A 107 3.13 16.17 4.81
CA GLU A 107 2.11 17.12 4.36
C GLU A 107 1.25 16.57 3.22
N MET A 108 0.04 17.13 3.11
CA MET A 108 -0.85 16.83 1.98
C MET A 108 -0.54 17.76 0.80
N GLY A 109 0.54 17.47 0.07
CA GLY A 109 0.91 18.22 -1.14
C GLY A 109 0.30 17.72 -2.44
N LEU A 110 -0.30 16.51 -2.43
CA LEU A 110 -0.95 15.90 -3.58
C LEU A 110 -2.36 15.44 -3.20
N ILE A 111 -3.31 15.67 -4.10
CA ILE A 111 -4.69 15.18 -4.00
C ILE A 111 -5.00 14.32 -5.21
N LYS A 112 -5.57 13.13 -4.95
CA LYS A 112 -6.14 12.28 -6.00
C LYS A 112 -7.56 12.71 -6.30
N ASN A 113 -7.84 12.94 -7.57
CA ASN A 113 -9.20 13.15 -8.02
C ASN A 113 -9.94 11.80 -8.00
N GLN A 114 -10.98 11.70 -7.18
CA GLN A 114 -11.73 10.45 -6.97
C GLN A 114 -12.68 10.12 -8.13
N TYR A 115 -13.01 11.10 -8.97
CA TYR A 115 -14.04 10.99 -10.01
C TYR A 115 -13.47 10.85 -11.42
N VAL A 116 -12.22 10.42 -11.54
CA VAL A 116 -11.58 10.29 -12.86
C VAL A 116 -12.07 9.03 -13.55
N ALA A 117 -12.78 9.23 -14.65
CA ALA A 117 -13.20 8.16 -15.54
C ALA A 117 -12.00 7.50 -16.25
N ARG A 118 -12.25 6.35 -16.85
CA ARG A 118 -11.29 5.64 -17.70
C ARG A 118 -10.77 6.60 -18.79
N THR A 119 -9.46 6.81 -18.84
CA THR A 119 -8.82 7.60 -19.89
C THR A 119 -8.55 6.70 -21.09
N PHE A 120 -9.16 6.99 -22.25
CA PHE A 120 -8.83 6.32 -23.50
C PHE A 120 -7.44 6.73 -24.01
N ILE A 121 -6.82 5.91 -24.87
CA ILE A 121 -5.52 6.19 -25.49
C ILE A 121 -5.62 7.53 -26.22
N GLN A 122 -4.84 8.50 -25.77
CA GLN A 122 -4.83 9.85 -26.34
C GLN A 122 -3.72 9.95 -27.41
N PRO A 123 -4.00 10.53 -28.59
CA PRO A 123 -3.08 10.54 -29.72
C PRO A 123 -1.92 11.52 -29.55
N SER A 124 -2.10 12.62 -28.81
CA SER A 124 -1.06 13.63 -28.60
C SER A 124 -0.44 13.55 -27.21
N GLN A 125 0.80 14.04 -27.09
CA GLN A 125 1.51 14.15 -25.81
C GLN A 125 0.79 15.12 -24.86
N GLU A 126 0.32 16.27 -25.37
CA GLU A 126 -0.42 17.28 -24.59
C GLU A 126 -1.70 16.70 -23.96
N LEU A 127 -2.48 15.92 -24.72
CA LEU A 127 -3.68 15.27 -24.20
C LEU A 127 -3.36 14.19 -23.16
N ARG A 128 -2.23 13.49 -23.31
CA ARG A 128 -1.75 12.53 -22.29
C ARG A 128 -1.35 13.23 -21.00
N GLU A 129 -0.61 14.33 -21.08
CA GLU A 129 -0.22 15.14 -19.92
C GLU A 129 -1.43 15.75 -19.21
N GLN A 130 -2.42 16.23 -19.97
CA GLN A 130 -3.69 16.69 -19.43
C GLN A 130 -4.42 15.56 -18.68
N GLY A 131 -4.41 14.34 -19.22
CA GLY A 131 -4.97 13.15 -18.55
C GLY A 131 -4.26 12.77 -17.24
N VAL A 132 -2.96 13.04 -17.11
CA VAL A 132 -2.24 12.88 -15.82
C VAL A 132 -2.64 13.96 -14.83
N ARG A 133 -2.72 15.23 -15.26
CA ARG A 133 -3.20 16.35 -14.43
C ARG A 133 -4.62 16.15 -13.93
N MET A 134 -5.45 15.40 -14.67
CA MET A 134 -6.79 15.03 -14.20
C MET A 134 -6.77 14.05 -13.02
N LYS A 135 -5.74 13.21 -12.90
CA LYS A 135 -5.64 12.13 -11.88
C LYS A 135 -5.13 12.62 -10.54
N LEU A 136 -4.09 13.45 -10.57
CA LEU A 136 -3.44 13.99 -9.38
C LEU A 136 -3.29 15.50 -9.53
N ALA A 137 -3.62 16.25 -8.49
CA ALA A 137 -3.43 17.68 -8.41
C ALA A 137 -2.47 18.03 -7.26
N ALA A 138 -1.55 18.94 -7.50
CA ALA A 138 -0.71 19.50 -6.45
C ALA A 138 -1.50 20.55 -5.65
N VAL A 139 -1.35 20.51 -4.33
CA VAL A 139 -1.86 21.55 -3.43
C VAL A 139 -0.85 22.70 -3.45
N ARG A 140 -1.02 23.62 -4.42
CA ARG A 140 -0.03 24.69 -4.68
C ARG A 140 0.33 25.51 -3.43
N GLY A 141 -0.63 25.77 -2.54
CA GLY A 141 -0.39 26.49 -1.29
C GLY A 141 0.54 25.77 -0.31
N VAL A 142 0.70 24.45 -0.43
CA VAL A 142 1.60 23.63 0.39
C VAL A 142 2.98 23.53 -0.27
N VAL A 143 3.05 23.29 -1.58
CA VAL A 143 4.31 22.94 -2.27
C VAL A 143 5.07 24.10 -2.88
N ALA A 144 4.43 25.27 -3.10
CA ALA A 144 5.07 26.37 -3.82
C ALA A 144 6.29 26.93 -3.07
N GLY A 145 7.44 26.96 -3.75
CA GLY A 145 8.70 27.44 -3.18
C GLY A 145 9.33 26.53 -2.13
N LYS A 146 8.84 25.29 -1.99
CA LYS A 146 9.36 24.28 -1.07
C LYS A 146 10.17 23.22 -1.81
N ARG A 147 11.15 22.65 -1.13
CA ARG A 147 11.85 21.43 -1.54
C ARG A 147 11.01 20.24 -1.07
N VAL A 148 10.53 19.44 -2.02
CA VAL A 148 9.64 18.29 -1.84
C VAL A 148 10.32 17.04 -2.37
#